data_AF-A0A1F7UM13-F1
#
_entry.id   AF-A0A1F7UM13-F1
#
_cell.length_a   1.000
_cell.length_b   1.000
_cell.length_c   1.000
_cell.angle_alpha   90.00
_cell.angle_beta   90.00
_cell.angle_gamma   90.00
#
_symmetry.space_group_name_H-M   'P 1'
#
loop_
_entity.id
_entity.type
_entity.pdbx_description
1 polymer ?
#
loop_
_entity_poly.entity_id
_entity_poly.type
_entity_poly.pdbx_seq_one_letter_code
_entity_poly.pdbx_strand_id
1 'polypeptide(L)'
;MALQFDSNPLLQALGPIVTSITGEIGNNSFDHNVGNWPDVLGSFFSYDLSKRIVVLADRGQGVLATLRRVKPELVDDEEALRAAFTLILTARAPEHRGNGLKFVRAMVTDFDLKLTFQSGTAELHLKKGDRELIIKKADRPIRGCLVLIKF
;
A
#
# COMPACT_ATOMS: atom_id res chain seq x y z
N MET A 1 -3.89 -6.13 -16.40
CA MET A 1 -4.53 -6.70 -15.19
C MET A 1 -6.06 -6.62 -15.28
N ALA A 2 -6.70 -5.44 -15.25
CA ALA A 2 -8.17 -5.32 -15.26
C ALA A 2 -8.87 -6.12 -16.39
N LEU A 3 -8.47 -5.95 -17.64
CA LEU A 3 -9.01 -6.71 -18.78
C LEU A 3 -8.88 -8.24 -18.64
N GLN A 4 -7.84 -8.71 -17.94
CA GLN A 4 -7.63 -10.14 -17.72
C GLN A 4 -8.48 -10.67 -16.56
N PHE A 5 -8.84 -9.83 -15.59
CA PHE A 5 -9.89 -10.15 -14.63
C PHE A 5 -11.24 -10.28 -15.32
N ASP A 6 -11.57 -9.36 -16.23
CA ASP A 6 -12.84 -9.39 -16.97
C ASP A 6 -12.95 -10.64 -17.86
N SER A 7 -11.82 -11.11 -18.39
CA SER A 7 -11.74 -12.31 -19.21
C SER A 7 -11.75 -13.62 -18.40
N ASN A 8 -11.72 -13.55 -17.06
CA ASN A 8 -11.73 -14.72 -16.17
C ASN A 8 -12.99 -14.72 -15.29
N PRO A 9 -14.02 -15.52 -15.63
CA PRO A 9 -15.29 -15.55 -14.90
C PRO A 9 -15.16 -15.84 -13.40
N LEU A 10 -14.14 -16.60 -12.99
CA LEU A 10 -13.91 -16.94 -11.58
C LEU A 10 -13.33 -15.77 -10.77
N LEU A 11 -12.70 -14.81 -11.43
CA LEU A 11 -12.03 -13.68 -10.80
C LEU A 11 -12.71 -12.33 -11.08
N GLN A 12 -13.67 -12.29 -12.00
CA GLN A 12 -14.33 -11.05 -12.44
C GLN A 12 -14.86 -10.20 -11.27
N ALA A 13 -15.47 -10.83 -10.26
CA ALA A 13 -15.98 -10.13 -9.08
C ALA A 13 -14.89 -9.45 -8.22
N LEU A 14 -13.66 -9.96 -8.25
CA LEU A 14 -12.52 -9.40 -7.52
C LEU A 14 -11.78 -8.32 -8.32
N GLY A 15 -11.95 -8.29 -9.64
CA GLY A 15 -11.24 -7.39 -10.55
C GLY A 15 -11.28 -5.92 -10.13
N PRO A 16 -12.47 -5.34 -9.84
CA PRO A 16 -12.57 -3.96 -9.38
C PRO A 16 -11.81 -3.72 -8.07
N ILE A 17 -11.96 -4.60 -7.08
CA ILE A 17 -11.37 -4.43 -5.74
C ILE A 17 -9.84 -4.50 -5.81
N VAL A 18 -9.30 -5.53 -6.46
CA VAL A 18 -7.85 -5.72 -6.59
C VAL A 18 -7.24 -4.60 -7.42
N THR A 19 -7.90 -4.17 -8.49
CA THR A 19 -7.43 -3.05 -9.32
C THR A 19 -7.45 -1.73 -8.55
N SER A 20 -8.50 -1.44 -7.78
CA SER A 20 -8.56 -0.23 -6.95
C SER A 20 -7.47 -0.20 -5.89
N ILE A 21 -7.28 -1.28 -5.12
CA ILE A 21 -6.19 -1.36 -4.12
C ILE A 21 -4.82 -1.16 -4.78
N THR A 22 -4.59 -1.86 -5.91
CA THR A 22 -3.34 -1.76 -6.66
C THR A 22 -3.09 -0.33 -7.15
N GLY A 23 -4.12 0.33 -7.69
CA GLY A 23 -4.06 1.71 -8.17
C GLY A 23 -3.75 2.69 -7.05
N GLU A 24 -4.44 2.59 -5.91
CA GLU A 24 -4.20 3.45 -4.76
C GLU A 24 -2.77 3.33 -4.23
N ILE A 25 -2.25 2.11 -4.08
CA ILE A 25 -0.88 1.87 -3.63
C ILE A 25 0.13 2.36 -4.68
N GLY A 26 -0.08 2.02 -5.96
CA GLY A 26 0.81 2.41 -7.04
C GLY A 26 0.89 3.92 -7.22
N ASN A 27 -0.23 4.63 -7.11
CA ASN A 27 -0.28 6.09 -7.19
C ASN A 27 0.53 6.75 -6.06
N ASN A 28 0.45 6.21 -4.84
CA ASN A 28 1.24 6.70 -3.70
C ASN A 28 2.75 6.63 -3.97
N SER A 29 3.23 5.60 -4.68
CA SER A 29 4.64 5.50 -5.09
C SER A 29 5.07 6.70 -5.94
N PHE A 30 4.20 7.28 -6.78
CA PHE A 30 4.54 8.44 -7.58
C PHE A 30 4.31 9.75 -6.82
N ASP A 31 3.10 9.94 -6.27
CA ASP A 31 2.67 11.18 -5.62
C ASP A 31 3.63 11.66 -4.52
N HIS A 32 4.27 10.72 -3.81
CA HIS A 32 5.17 11.04 -2.70
C HIS A 32 6.66 11.08 -3.08
N ASN A 33 7.02 10.62 -4.28
CA ASN A 33 8.41 10.54 -4.72
C ASN A 33 8.74 11.41 -5.94
N VAL A 34 7.77 12.04 -6.63
CA VAL A 34 8.05 12.96 -7.74
C VAL A 34 9.04 14.07 -7.30
N GLY A 35 10.12 14.24 -8.06
CA GLY A 35 11.23 15.17 -7.78
C GLY A 35 12.10 14.78 -6.58
N ASN A 36 11.86 13.61 -5.99
CA ASN A 36 12.33 13.20 -4.67
C ASN A 36 12.81 11.74 -4.63
N TRP A 37 12.79 11.06 -5.79
CA TRP A 37 13.30 9.73 -5.96
C TRP A 37 14.79 9.68 -5.61
N PRO A 38 15.20 8.77 -4.73
CA PRO A 38 16.59 8.74 -4.33
C PRO A 38 17.57 8.10 -5.31
N ASP A 39 17.12 7.11 -6.08
CA ASP A 39 17.96 6.40 -7.04
C ASP A 39 17.20 5.95 -8.29
N VAL A 40 16.24 5.02 -8.16
CA VAL A 40 15.48 4.43 -9.26
C VAL A 40 14.11 5.08 -9.32
N LEU A 41 13.77 5.65 -10.49
CA LEU A 41 12.47 6.25 -10.74
C LEU A 41 11.41 5.18 -10.99
N GLY A 42 10.26 5.33 -10.33
CA GLY A 42 9.06 4.56 -10.61
C GLY A 42 8.84 3.37 -9.67
N SER A 43 7.77 2.64 -9.97
CA SER A 43 7.33 1.48 -9.20
C SER A 43 7.38 0.23 -10.07
N PHE A 44 8.03 -0.81 -9.58
CA PHE A 44 7.89 -2.16 -10.11
C PHE A 44 6.46 -2.65 -9.86
N PHE A 45 5.83 -3.18 -10.90
CA PHE A 45 4.49 -3.74 -10.83
C PHE A 45 4.47 -5.07 -11.58
N SER A 46 4.03 -6.14 -10.91
CA SER A 46 3.86 -7.45 -11.50
C SER A 46 2.72 -8.21 -10.82
N TYR A 47 2.13 -9.17 -11.52
CA TYR A 47 1.02 -9.97 -11.01
C TYR A 47 0.97 -11.33 -11.71
N ASP A 48 0.35 -12.29 -11.03
CA ASP A 48 0.06 -13.63 -11.55
C ASP A 48 -1.33 -14.01 -11.08
N LEU A 49 -2.30 -14.05 -12.02
CA LEU A 49 -3.70 -14.35 -11.72
C LEU A 49 -3.91 -15.83 -11.35
N SER A 50 -3.02 -16.73 -11.80
CA SER A 50 -3.09 -18.15 -11.45
C SER A 50 -2.67 -18.36 -10.00
N LYS A 51 -1.66 -17.63 -9.55
CA LYS A 51 -1.23 -17.59 -8.14
C LYS A 51 -2.02 -16.62 -7.28
N ARG A 52 -2.89 -15.82 -7.90
CA ARG A 52 -3.68 -14.74 -7.29
C ARG A 52 -2.84 -13.77 -6.47
N ILE A 53 -1.78 -13.27 -7.07
CA ILE A 53 -0.85 -12.33 -6.44
C ILE A 53 -0.67 -11.06 -7.27
N VAL A 54 -0.54 -9.93 -6.59
CA VAL A 54 -0.01 -8.67 -7.13
C VAL A 54 1.17 -8.24 -6.26
N VAL A 55 2.24 -7.78 -6.91
CA VAL A 55 3.43 -7.24 -6.26
C VAL A 55 3.66 -5.82 -6.76
N LEU A 56 3.82 -4.88 -5.82
CA LEU A 56 4.32 -3.54 -6.09
C LEU A 56 5.58 -3.31 -5.28
N ALA A 57 6.57 -2.64 -5.87
CA ALA A 57 7.76 -2.24 -5.13
C ALA A 57 8.34 -0.95 -5.69
N ASP A 58 8.73 -0.03 -4.83
CA ASP A 58 9.42 1.19 -5.23
C ASP A 58 10.67 1.43 -4.38
N ARG A 59 11.61 2.20 -4.93
CA ARG A 59 12.81 2.64 -4.21
C ARG A 59 12.72 4.09 -3.74
N GLY A 60 11.52 4.52 -3.38
CA GLY A 60 11.22 5.87 -2.93
C GLY A 60 11.77 6.20 -1.54
N GLN A 61 11.29 7.29 -0.97
CA GLN A 61 11.74 7.77 0.35
C GLN A 61 11.25 6.89 1.52
N GLY A 62 10.19 6.11 1.30
CA GLY A 62 9.53 5.31 2.34
C GLY A 62 8.53 6.12 3.17
N VAL A 63 7.63 5.42 3.86
CA VAL A 63 6.45 6.00 4.51
C VAL A 63 6.84 6.97 5.62
N LEU A 64 7.82 6.62 6.46
CA LEU A 64 8.28 7.48 7.56
C LEU A 64 8.81 8.83 7.07
N ALA A 65 9.69 8.82 6.07
CA ALA A 65 10.26 10.04 5.51
C ALA A 65 9.18 10.94 4.87
N THR A 66 8.21 10.34 4.19
CA THR A 66 7.07 11.05 3.62
C THR A 66 6.20 11.67 4.72
N LEU A 67 5.81 10.91 5.74
CA LEU A 67 4.90 11.38 6.78
C LEU A 67 5.55 12.41 7.70
N ARG A 68 6.86 12.33 7.96
CA ARG A 68 7.57 13.32 8.79
C ARG A 68 7.50 14.75 8.24
N ARG A 69 7.21 14.93 6.96
CA ARG A 69 6.98 16.26 6.37
C ARG A 69 5.75 16.96 6.96
N VAL A 70 4.78 16.19 7.45
CA VAL A 70 3.52 16.71 8.03
C VAL A 70 3.32 16.31 9.49
N LYS A 71 4.05 15.29 9.97
CA LYS A 71 4.06 14.78 11.34
C LYS A 71 5.50 14.51 11.80
N PRO A 72 6.27 15.57 12.07
CA PRO A 72 7.69 15.45 12.42
C PRO A 72 7.94 14.66 13.71
N GLU A 73 6.92 14.48 14.55
CA GLU A 73 6.97 13.74 15.81
C GLU A 73 7.05 12.21 15.66
N LEU A 74 6.79 11.66 14.46
CA LEU A 74 6.85 10.21 14.23
C LEU A 74 8.27 9.68 14.47
N VAL A 75 8.40 8.66 15.31
CA VAL A 75 9.69 8.17 15.82
C VAL A 75 10.29 7.12 14.89
N ASP A 76 9.50 6.17 14.40
CA ASP A 76 9.99 5.03 13.64
C ASP A 76 9.02 4.55 12.53
N ASP A 77 9.46 3.54 11.78
CA ASP A 77 8.71 3.00 10.65
C ASP A 77 7.41 2.31 11.08
N GLU A 78 7.36 1.75 12.31
CA GLU A 78 6.14 1.12 12.82
C GLU A 78 5.06 2.18 13.09
N GLU A 79 5.43 3.26 13.78
CA GLU A 79 4.53 4.40 14.00
C GLU A 79 4.08 5.01 12.69
N ALA A 80 4.97 5.13 11.71
CA ALA A 80 4.64 5.65 10.39
C ALA A 80 3.64 4.75 9.64
N LEU A 81 3.82 3.42 9.63
CA LEU A 81 2.85 2.50 9.03
C LEU A 81 1.51 2.54 9.76
N ARG A 82 1.54 2.59 11.10
CA ARG A 82 0.32 2.73 11.92
C ARG A 82 -0.42 4.01 11.57
N ALA A 83 0.29 5.13 11.52
CA ALA A 83 -0.22 6.43 11.13
C ALA A 83 -0.83 6.41 9.71
N ALA A 84 -0.10 5.90 8.73
CA ALA A 84 -0.53 5.86 7.33
C ALA A 84 -1.85 5.09 7.12
N PHE A 85 -2.07 4.01 7.86
CA PHE A 85 -3.26 3.15 7.74
C PHE A 85 -4.40 3.49 8.72
N THR A 86 -4.26 4.52 9.56
CA THR A 86 -5.29 4.94 10.53
C THR A 86 -5.71 6.40 10.42
N LEU A 87 -4.78 7.30 10.16
CA LEU A 87 -5.01 8.73 10.23
C LEU A 87 -5.70 9.23 8.96
N ILE A 88 -6.67 10.12 9.16
CA ILE A 88 -7.21 10.94 8.08
C ILE A 88 -6.28 12.15 7.97
N LEU A 89 -5.42 12.18 6.95
CA LEU A 89 -4.62 13.36 6.66
C LEU A 89 -5.47 14.31 5.80
N THR A 90 -6.33 15.11 6.45
CA THR A 90 -7.29 16.03 5.82
C THR A 90 -6.66 17.29 5.21
N ALA A 91 -5.36 17.28 4.89
CA ALA A 91 -4.62 18.50 4.56
C ALA A 91 -5.05 19.15 3.22
N ARG A 92 -6.00 18.58 2.47
CA ARG A 92 -6.57 19.17 1.25
C ARG A 92 -8.08 18.86 1.14
N ALA A 93 -8.92 19.89 1.18
CA ALA A 93 -10.23 19.86 0.51
C ALA A 93 -10.04 20.45 -0.91
N PRO A 94 -10.74 20.00 -1.98
CA PRO A 94 -11.92 19.13 -2.03
C PRO A 94 -11.68 17.83 -2.85
N GLU A 95 -10.61 17.09 -2.59
CA GLU A 95 -10.38 15.78 -3.21
C GLU A 95 -10.04 14.74 -2.14
N HIS A 96 -10.49 13.50 -2.30
CA HIS A 96 -10.25 12.36 -1.41
C HIS A 96 -8.76 11.94 -1.28
N ARG A 97 -7.80 12.81 -1.63
CA ARG A 97 -6.37 12.57 -1.56
C ARG A 97 -5.87 12.78 -0.13
N GLY A 98 -5.71 11.67 0.59
CA GLY A 98 -5.39 11.60 2.02
C GLY A 98 -5.97 10.36 2.72
N ASN A 99 -6.79 9.57 2.01
CA ASN A 99 -7.45 8.37 2.52
C ASN A 99 -7.00 7.05 1.86
N GLY A 100 -6.05 7.07 0.92
CA GLY A 100 -5.74 5.90 0.06
C GLY A 100 -5.44 4.62 0.85
N LEU A 101 -4.51 4.67 1.81
CA LEU A 101 -4.16 3.50 2.62
C LEU A 101 -5.23 3.10 3.65
N LYS A 102 -6.10 4.05 4.06
CA LYS A 102 -7.29 3.74 4.86
C LYS A 102 -8.35 3.00 4.04
N PHE A 103 -8.55 3.41 2.79
CA PHE A 103 -9.40 2.69 1.85
C PHE A 103 -8.85 1.29 1.57
N VAL A 104 -7.55 1.17 1.30
CA VAL A 104 -6.88 -0.13 1.12
C VAL A 104 -7.11 -1.03 2.33
N ARG A 105 -6.95 -0.52 3.55
CA ARG A 105 -7.25 -1.26 4.77
C ARG A 105 -8.68 -1.81 4.75
N ALA A 106 -9.67 -0.94 4.54
CA ALA A 106 -11.08 -1.33 4.54
C ALA A 106 -11.35 -2.42 3.51
N MET A 107 -10.86 -2.27 2.28
CA MET A 107 -11.05 -3.28 1.24
C MET A 107 -10.39 -4.62 1.62
N VAL A 108 -9.19 -4.60 2.19
CA VAL A 108 -8.52 -5.85 2.59
C VAL A 108 -9.22 -6.52 3.77
N THR A 109 -9.80 -5.77 4.71
CA THR A 109 -10.50 -6.33 5.86
C THR A 109 -11.92 -6.79 5.55
N ASP A 110 -12.58 -6.16 4.57
CA ASP A 110 -13.96 -6.44 4.20
C ASP A 110 -14.06 -7.58 3.16
N PHE A 111 -13.05 -7.71 2.30
CA PHE A 111 -12.96 -8.77 1.29
C PHE A 111 -11.95 -9.85 1.71
N ASP A 112 -12.02 -11.05 1.12
CA ASP A 112 -11.12 -12.18 1.45
C ASP A 112 -9.72 -12.03 0.85
N LEU A 113 -9.08 -10.91 1.18
CA LEU A 113 -7.77 -10.50 0.69
C LEU A 113 -6.73 -10.59 1.81
N LYS A 114 -5.45 -10.63 1.42
CA LYS A 114 -4.32 -10.46 2.33
C LYS A 114 -3.37 -9.43 1.77
N LEU A 115 -2.93 -8.51 2.62
CA LEU A 115 -1.93 -7.51 2.30
C LEU A 115 -0.70 -7.72 3.18
N THR A 116 0.47 -7.69 2.58
CA THR A 116 1.74 -7.43 3.26
C THR A 116 2.31 -6.14 2.70
N PHE A 117 2.65 -5.19 3.57
CA PHE A 117 3.16 -3.88 3.19
C PHE A 117 4.37 -3.56 4.06
N GLN A 118 5.55 -3.52 3.45
CA GLN A 118 6.79 -3.16 4.13
C GLN A 118 7.24 -1.76 3.72
N SER A 119 7.73 -0.98 4.68
CA SER A 119 8.53 0.21 4.43
C SER A 119 9.56 0.38 5.53
N GLY A 120 10.81 0.68 5.18
CA GLY A 120 11.90 0.76 6.14
C GLY A 120 12.09 -0.57 6.87
N THR A 121 12.08 -0.50 8.20
CA THR A 121 12.25 -1.62 9.14
C THR A 121 10.93 -2.27 9.57
N ALA A 122 9.78 -1.78 9.12
CA ALA A 122 8.47 -2.26 9.55
C ALA A 122 7.69 -2.94 8.41
N GLU A 123 6.92 -3.96 8.76
CA GLU A 123 6.03 -4.73 7.89
C GLU A 123 4.64 -4.83 8.51
N LEU A 124 3.64 -4.33 7.79
CA LEU A 124 2.23 -4.46 8.11
C LEU A 124 1.64 -5.70 7.43
N HIS A 125 0.84 -6.46 8.16
CA HIS A 125 -0.04 -7.48 7.60
C HIS A 125 -1.50 -7.16 7.87
N LEU A 126 -2.33 -7.34 6.85
CA LEU A 126 -3.78 -7.29 6.96
C LEU A 126 -4.40 -8.52 6.31
N LYS A 127 -5.49 -9.00 6.89
CA LYS A 127 -6.38 -10.01 6.31
C LYS A 127 -7.83 -9.71 6.66
N LYS A 128 -8.74 -10.43 6.01
CA LYS A 128 -10.18 -10.38 6.30
C LYS A 128 -10.48 -10.43 7.80
N GLY A 129 -11.29 -9.49 8.26
CA GLY A 129 -11.78 -9.41 9.64
C GLY A 129 -10.80 -8.83 10.67
N ASP A 130 -9.57 -8.47 10.28
CA ASP A 130 -8.64 -7.81 11.20
C ASP A 130 -9.19 -6.45 11.66
N ARG A 131 -9.31 -6.27 12.97
CA ARG A 131 -9.76 -5.01 13.58
C ARG A 131 -8.59 -4.08 13.92
N GLU A 132 -7.43 -4.66 14.23
CA GLU A 132 -6.22 -3.95 14.59
C GLU A 132 -5.13 -4.13 13.53
N LEU A 133 -4.18 -3.20 13.49
CA LEU A 133 -3.04 -3.30 12.58
C LEU A 133 -1.97 -4.23 13.19
N ILE A 134 -1.67 -5.32 12.49
CA ILE A 134 -0.58 -6.22 12.84
C ILE A 134 0.68 -5.71 12.15
N ILE A 135 1.54 -5.02 12.90
CA ILE A 135 2.83 -4.52 12.42
C ILE A 135 3.94 -5.26 13.14
N LYS A 136 4.97 -5.66 12.39
CA LYS A 136 6.15 -6.36 12.88
C LYS A 136 7.42 -5.71 12.34
N LYS A 137 8.56 -6.02 12.95
CA LYS A 137 9.85 -5.75 12.34
C LYS A 137 10.06 -6.65 11.13
N ALA A 138 10.52 -6.07 10.04
CA ALA A 138 10.91 -6.80 8.86
C ALA A 138 12.27 -7.48 9.05
N ASP A 139 12.48 -8.61 8.39
CA ASP A 139 13.75 -9.36 8.44
C ASP A 139 14.95 -8.54 7.95
N ARG A 140 14.70 -7.65 6.98
CA ARG A 140 15.70 -6.74 6.43
C ARG A 140 15.07 -5.38 6.16
N PRO A 141 15.77 -4.28 6.50
CA PRO A 141 15.31 -2.95 6.14
C PRO A 141 15.31 -2.78 4.62
N ILE A 142 14.30 -2.09 4.11
CA ILE A 142 14.24 -1.68 2.70
C ILE A 142 14.14 -0.16 2.58
N ARG A 143 14.58 0.35 1.44
CA ARG A 143 14.25 1.70 1.02
C ARG A 143 12.97 1.68 0.18
N GLY A 144 12.10 2.66 0.35
CA GLY A 144 10.82 2.75 -0.36
C GLY A 144 9.77 1.82 0.26
N CYS A 145 9.00 1.15 -0.59
CA CYS A 145 7.93 0.25 -0.18
C CYS A 145 7.99 -1.08 -0.94
N LEU A 146 7.57 -2.16 -0.29
CA LEU A 146 7.31 -3.46 -0.90
C LEU A 146 5.93 -3.93 -0.48
N VAL A 147 5.11 -4.30 -1.46
CA VAL A 147 3.71 -4.67 -1.26
C VAL A 147 3.40 -5.97 -1.96
N LEU A 148 2.76 -6.88 -1.23
CA LEU A 148 2.21 -8.13 -1.73
C LEU A 148 0.71 -8.19 -1.40
N ILE A 149 -0.11 -8.30 -2.43
CA ILE A 149 -1.56 -8.53 -2.32
C ILE A 149 -1.83 -9.97 -2.74
N LYS A 150 -2.53 -10.73 -1.90
CA LYS A 150 -3.07 -12.06 -2.24
C LYS A 150 -4.59 -12.00 -2.23
N PHE A 151 -5.22 -12.61 -3.23
CA PHE A 151 -6.67 -12.56 -3.44
C PHE A 151 -7.24 -13.93 -3.90
#